data_AF-A0A8H8VC84-F1
#
_entry.id   AF-A0A8H8VC84-F1
#
_cell.length_a   1.000
_cell.length_b   1.000
_cell.length_c   1.000
_cell.angle_alpha   90.00
_cell.angle_beta   90.00
_cell.angle_gamma   90.00
#
_symmetry.space_group_name_H-M   'P 1'
#
loop_
_entity.id
_entity.type
_entity.pdbx_description
1 polymer ?
#
loop_
_entity_poly.entity_id
_entity_poly.type
_entity_poly.pdbx_seq_one_letter_code
_entity_poly.pdbx_strand_id
1 'polypeptide(L)'
;MSFLRTTLRQSSRGIRQFHSTPARFIAVGDAIPAVELKEDSPGNVVDIASEVAGLKKAVIVGVPAAFSPACSATHVPGYIAHKDIKSTPTYVIAVNDPFVMKAWKESIPGAKESGIRFLADGTGDFAKKMGMTFEKSVGIFGNLRNKRYAVVVENGKVSKVFEEGDNTGVNDTVAEKFQALIRLVPACDHHDDETDTTYLCPKLKDKKNKDKTKMRVMGGSNRADGMRSLLQADDKEMIKPSSSEDKRLII
;
A
#
# COMPACT_ATOMS: atom_id res chain seq x y z
N MET A 1 50.90 -64.26 16.09
CA MET A 1 50.70 -63.11 15.16
C MET A 1 49.30 -62.57 15.39
N SER A 2 49.18 -61.47 16.15
CA SER A 2 47.88 -60.87 16.51
C SER A 2 47.54 -59.77 15.50
N PHE A 3 46.45 -59.94 14.76
CA PHE A 3 46.00 -58.97 13.76
C PHE A 3 45.10 -57.91 14.42
N LEU A 4 45.62 -56.69 14.58
CA LEU A 4 44.84 -55.51 14.95
C LEU A 4 43.92 -55.13 13.77
N ARG A 5 42.61 -55.27 13.96
CA ARG A 5 41.59 -54.72 13.04
C ARG A 5 41.38 -53.25 13.37
N THR A 6 41.97 -52.38 12.55
CA THR A 6 41.69 -50.93 12.56
C THR A 6 40.32 -50.67 11.96
N THR A 7 39.32 -50.32 12.78
CA THR A 7 38.02 -49.85 12.31
C THR A 7 38.13 -48.39 11.90
N LEU A 8 38.12 -48.11 10.58
CA LEU A 8 38.02 -46.75 10.05
C LEU A 8 36.60 -46.22 10.32
N ARG A 9 36.51 -45.20 11.19
CA ARG A 9 35.27 -44.47 11.46
C ARG A 9 34.97 -43.56 10.26
N GLN A 10 34.03 -43.96 9.42
CA GLN A 10 33.59 -43.16 8.29
C GLN A 10 32.84 -41.92 8.79
N SER A 11 33.44 -40.74 8.61
CA SER A 11 32.81 -39.45 8.89
C SER A 11 31.79 -39.16 7.79
N SER A 12 30.51 -39.36 8.09
CA SER A 12 29.42 -38.93 7.22
C SER A 12 29.35 -37.40 7.24
N ARG A 13 30.01 -36.75 6.27
CA ARG A 13 29.81 -35.32 6.01
C ARG A 13 28.38 -35.15 5.49
N GLY A 14 27.47 -34.71 6.35
CA GLY A 14 26.11 -34.34 5.96
C GLY A 14 26.17 -33.24 4.89
N ILE A 15 25.67 -33.55 3.70
CA ILE A 15 25.49 -32.57 2.64
C ILE A 15 24.40 -31.60 3.12
N ARG A 16 24.79 -30.37 3.48
CA ARG A 16 23.82 -29.31 3.75
C ARG A 16 23.11 -29.02 2.43
N GLN A 17 21.84 -29.40 2.33
CA GLN A 17 21.00 -29.00 1.21
C GLN A 17 20.79 -27.50 1.26
N PHE A 18 21.37 -26.79 0.30
CA PHE A 18 21.06 -25.39 0.06
C PHE A 18 19.62 -25.31 -0.47
N HIS A 19 18.70 -24.86 0.37
CA HIS A 19 17.36 -24.50 -0.07
C HIS A 19 17.42 -23.03 -0.52
N SER A 20 17.33 -22.82 -1.83
CA SER A 20 17.01 -21.51 -2.38
C SER A 20 15.52 -21.29 -2.18
N THR A 21 15.13 -20.47 -1.20
CA THR A 21 13.74 -20.04 -1.09
C THR A 21 13.45 -19.20 -2.33
N PRO A 22 12.44 -19.54 -3.16
CA PRO A 22 12.05 -18.66 -4.25
C PRO A 22 11.75 -17.27 -3.69
N ALA A 23 12.07 -16.23 -4.46
CA ALA A 23 11.76 -14.85 -4.08
C ALA A 23 10.25 -14.73 -3.86
N ARG A 24 9.84 -14.69 -2.59
CA ARG A 24 8.45 -14.49 -2.20
C ARG A 24 8.15 -13.00 -2.20
N PHE A 25 6.92 -12.64 -2.56
CA PHE A 25 6.41 -11.28 -2.37
C PHE A 25 6.64 -10.87 -0.91
N ILE A 26 7.02 -9.61 -0.71
CA ILE A 26 7.18 -9.10 0.65
C ILE A 26 5.85 -9.21 1.40
N ALA A 27 5.91 -9.77 2.61
CA ALA A 27 4.76 -9.99 3.47
C ALA A 27 4.83 -9.10 4.71
N VAL A 28 3.70 -9.01 5.40
CA VAL A 28 3.63 -8.33 6.70
C VAL A 28 4.59 -9.01 7.69
N GLY A 29 5.42 -8.20 8.34
CA GLY A 29 6.45 -8.60 9.30
C GLY A 29 7.86 -8.69 8.72
N ASP A 30 8.02 -8.68 7.39
CA ASP A 30 9.32 -8.73 6.75
C ASP A 30 10.09 -7.42 6.91
N ALA A 31 11.41 -7.50 6.97
CA ALA A 31 12.28 -6.33 6.97
C ALA A 31 12.45 -5.78 5.54
N ILE A 32 12.54 -4.45 5.42
CA ILE A 32 12.88 -3.81 4.14
C ILE A 32 14.32 -4.19 3.75
N PRO A 33 14.57 -4.64 2.51
CA PRO A 33 15.90 -5.06 2.10
C PRO A 33 16.85 -3.87 2.03
N ALA A 34 18.06 -4.04 2.59
CA ALA A 34 19.15 -3.08 2.43
C ALA A 34 19.62 -3.10 0.96
N VAL A 35 19.32 -2.02 0.26
CA VAL A 35 19.68 -1.80 -1.14
C VAL A 35 19.97 -0.32 -1.32
N GLU A 36 21.08 -0.04 -2.00
CA GLU A 36 21.47 1.30 -2.38
C GLU A 36 20.56 1.81 -3.50
N LEU A 37 19.72 2.78 -3.16
CA LEU A 37 18.93 3.56 -4.11
C LEU A 37 19.61 4.91 -4.34
N LYS A 38 19.20 5.63 -5.38
CA LYS A 38 19.77 6.95 -5.71
C LYS A 38 18.72 8.03 -5.66
N GLU A 39 19.06 9.21 -5.15
CA GLU A 39 18.14 10.36 -5.10
C GLU A 39 18.75 11.58 -5.79
N ASP A 40 18.01 12.17 -6.74
CA ASP A 40 18.36 13.38 -7.51
C ASP A 40 19.64 13.30 -8.38
N SER A 41 20.66 12.55 -7.97
CA SER A 41 21.93 12.38 -8.67
C SER A 41 22.50 10.98 -8.44
N PRO A 42 23.37 10.46 -9.33
CA PRO A 42 23.95 9.14 -9.17
C PRO A 42 24.93 9.01 -8.01
N GLY A 43 25.46 10.12 -7.49
CA GLY A 43 26.39 10.14 -6.35
C GLY A 43 25.68 10.23 -4.99
N ASN A 44 24.40 10.56 -4.96
CA ASN A 44 23.61 10.60 -3.73
C ASN A 44 22.94 9.24 -3.51
N VAL A 45 23.62 8.39 -2.75
CA VAL A 45 23.18 7.04 -2.41
C VAL A 45 22.37 7.07 -1.13
N VAL A 46 21.20 6.46 -1.17
CA VAL A 46 20.25 6.37 -0.05
C VAL A 46 19.98 4.89 0.22
N ASP A 47 20.31 4.44 1.43
CA ASP A 47 19.86 3.13 1.90
C ASP A 47 18.50 3.27 2.58
N ILE A 48 17.47 2.79 1.91
CA ILE A 48 16.10 2.90 2.41
C ILE A 48 15.91 2.11 3.71
N ALA A 49 16.60 0.98 3.89
CA ALA A 49 16.44 0.16 5.10
C ALA A 49 16.90 0.93 6.35
N SER A 50 18.02 1.63 6.26
CA SER A 50 18.54 2.50 7.32
C SER A 50 17.61 3.69 7.61
N GLU A 51 17.07 4.31 6.56
CA GLU A 51 16.11 5.42 6.67
C GLU A 51 14.84 5.02 7.41
N VAL A 52 14.29 3.84 7.13
CA VAL A 52 13.04 3.39 7.74
C VAL A 52 13.20 2.69 9.09
N ALA A 53 14.41 2.25 9.45
CA ALA A 53 14.66 1.44 10.65
C ALA A 53 14.29 2.16 11.96
N GLY A 54 14.61 3.47 12.05
CA GLY A 54 14.31 4.30 13.22
C GLY A 54 12.99 5.06 13.14
N LEU A 55 12.26 4.93 12.03
CA LEU A 55 11.00 5.64 11.84
C LEU A 55 9.84 4.84 12.42
N LYS A 56 9.11 5.49 13.33
CA LYS A 56 7.87 4.94 13.88
C LYS A 56 6.89 4.56 12.79
N LYS A 57 6.84 5.33 11.70
CA LYS A 57 6.03 5.06 10.52
C LYS A 57 6.64 5.72 9.28
N ALA A 58 6.69 4.97 8.18
CA ALA A 58 7.06 5.45 6.86
C ALA A 58 6.17 4.80 5.78
N VAL A 59 6.05 5.46 4.63
CA VAL A 59 5.31 4.93 3.47
C VAL A 59 6.26 4.77 2.30
N ILE A 60 6.26 3.59 1.68
CA ILE A 60 7.01 3.32 0.45
C ILE A 60 6.01 3.06 -0.66
N VAL A 61 6.05 3.85 -1.72
CA VAL A 61 5.17 3.73 -2.89
C VAL A 61 5.99 3.26 -4.08
N GLY A 62 5.68 2.08 -4.60
CA GLY A 62 6.27 1.54 -5.81
C GLY A 62 5.44 1.90 -7.03
N VAL A 63 6.07 2.50 -8.03
CA VAL A 63 5.42 2.86 -9.30
C VAL A 63 6.12 2.20 -10.50
N PRO A 64 5.38 1.75 -11.52
CA PRO A 64 5.98 1.08 -12.68
C PRO A 64 6.96 1.95 -13.46
N ALA A 65 6.64 3.22 -13.67
CA ALA A 65 7.48 4.12 -14.45
C ALA A 65 7.21 5.59 -14.13
N ALA A 66 8.29 6.37 -14.03
CA ALA A 66 8.24 7.82 -14.10
C ALA A 66 7.59 8.28 -15.42
N PHE A 67 6.90 9.42 -15.40
CA PHE A 67 6.17 10.02 -16.54
C PHE A 67 5.03 9.18 -17.14
N SER A 68 4.72 8.00 -16.61
CA SER A 68 3.58 7.23 -17.09
C SER A 68 2.24 7.92 -16.72
N PRO A 69 1.18 7.81 -17.56
CA PRO A 69 -0.05 8.60 -17.40
C PRO A 69 -0.73 8.44 -16.04
N ALA A 70 -0.94 7.19 -15.62
CA ALA A 70 -1.60 6.88 -14.35
C ALA A 70 -0.77 7.32 -13.13
N CYS A 71 0.57 7.19 -13.20
CA CYS A 71 1.43 7.56 -12.08
C CYS A 71 1.50 9.09 -11.90
N SER A 72 1.56 9.82 -13.01
CA SER A 72 1.79 11.26 -13.02
C SER A 72 0.51 12.09 -12.87
N ALA A 73 -0.65 11.56 -13.31
CA ALA A 73 -1.91 12.30 -13.26
C ALA A 73 -2.64 12.11 -11.92
N THR A 74 -2.67 10.90 -11.37
CA THR A 74 -3.54 10.58 -10.22
C THR A 74 -2.77 10.01 -9.03
N HIS A 75 -1.89 9.03 -9.25
CA HIS A 75 -1.30 8.27 -8.14
C HIS A 75 -0.40 9.13 -7.25
N VAL A 76 0.72 9.65 -7.77
CA VAL A 76 1.67 10.45 -6.99
C VAL A 76 1.09 11.80 -6.54
N PRO A 77 0.36 12.56 -7.39
CA PRO A 77 -0.33 13.76 -6.94
C PRO A 77 -1.32 13.51 -5.80
N GLY A 78 -1.98 12.35 -5.77
CA GLY A 78 -2.86 11.94 -4.67
C GLY A 78 -2.13 11.88 -3.33
N TYR A 79 -0.91 11.32 -3.30
CA TYR A 79 -0.08 11.32 -2.09
C TYR A 79 0.36 12.72 -1.68
N ILE A 80 0.74 13.57 -2.64
CA ILE A 80 1.15 14.97 -2.40
C ILE A 80 0.02 15.78 -1.77
N ALA A 81 -1.21 15.59 -2.25
CA ALA A 81 -2.39 16.29 -1.75
C ALA A 81 -2.86 15.78 -0.37
N HIS A 82 -2.44 14.56 0.03
CA HIS A 82 -2.96 13.91 1.23
C HIS A 82 -2.38 14.50 2.52
N LYS A 83 -3.26 14.90 3.45
CA LYS A 83 -2.87 15.61 4.68
C LYS A 83 -1.95 14.80 5.59
N ASP A 84 -2.25 13.51 5.78
CA ASP A 84 -1.49 12.65 6.70
C ASP A 84 -0.12 12.22 6.13
N ILE A 85 0.07 12.37 4.81
CA ILE A 85 1.34 12.07 4.13
C ILE A 85 2.34 13.20 4.34
N LYS A 86 1.87 14.45 4.49
CA LYS A 86 2.76 15.59 4.77
C LYS A 86 3.55 15.46 6.06
N SER A 87 3.01 14.74 7.05
CA SER A 87 3.67 14.48 8.33
C SER A 87 4.38 13.12 8.39
N THR A 88 4.27 12.30 7.34
CA THR A 88 4.79 10.93 7.34
C THR A 88 5.88 10.80 6.28
N PRO A 89 7.12 10.39 6.64
CA PRO A 89 8.18 10.15 5.67
C PRO A 89 7.71 9.19 4.57
N THR A 90 7.71 9.69 3.33
CA THR A 90 7.15 8.97 2.18
C THR A 90 8.16 8.94 1.05
N TYR A 91 8.35 7.75 0.48
CA TYR A 91 9.34 7.46 -0.54
C TYR A 91 8.66 6.87 -1.78
N VAL A 92 8.83 7.52 -2.93
CA VAL A 92 8.38 7.01 -4.23
C VAL A 92 9.54 6.33 -4.92
N ILE A 93 9.39 5.05 -5.27
CA ILE A 93 10.44 4.22 -5.87
C ILE A 93 10.00 3.73 -7.24
N ALA A 94 10.84 3.95 -8.24
CA ALA A 94 10.66 3.42 -9.59
C ALA A 94 11.95 2.83 -10.14
N VAL A 95 11.81 1.85 -11.05
CA VAL A 95 12.94 1.30 -11.81
C VAL A 95 13.28 2.25 -12.96
N ASN A 96 13.96 3.33 -12.59
CA ASN A 96 14.44 4.41 -13.45
C ASN A 96 15.78 4.91 -12.91
N ASP A 97 16.54 5.63 -13.73
CA ASP A 97 17.75 6.31 -13.30
C ASP A 97 17.43 7.57 -12.45
N PRO A 98 18.38 8.06 -11.64
CA PRO A 98 18.17 9.22 -10.77
C PRO A 98 17.88 10.51 -11.54
N PHE A 99 18.35 10.66 -12.77
CA PHE A 99 18.11 11.89 -13.56
C PHE A 99 16.65 11.96 -14.00
N VAL A 100 16.10 10.85 -14.47
CA VAL A 100 14.67 10.74 -14.81
C VAL A 100 13.80 10.92 -13.58
N MET A 101 14.15 10.28 -12.45
CA MET A 101 13.37 10.45 -11.21
C MET A 101 13.39 11.89 -10.69
N LYS A 102 14.53 12.58 -10.80
CA LYS A 102 14.64 14.01 -10.49
C LYS A 102 13.74 14.86 -11.39
N ALA A 103 13.89 14.73 -12.70
CA ALA A 103 13.11 15.50 -13.66
C ALA A 103 11.60 15.25 -13.47
N TRP A 104 11.22 14.01 -13.15
CA TRP A 104 9.85 13.64 -12.87
C TRP A 104 9.31 14.30 -11.60
N LYS A 105 10.06 14.24 -10.50
CA LYS A 105 9.77 14.98 -9.26
C LYS A 105 9.57 16.47 -9.54
N GLU A 106 10.43 17.07 -10.36
CA GLU A 106 10.34 18.50 -10.72
C GLU A 106 9.13 18.83 -11.60
N SER A 107 8.67 17.89 -12.43
CA SER A 107 7.50 18.07 -13.29
C SER A 107 6.16 17.97 -12.56
N ILE A 108 6.12 17.32 -11.39
CA ILE A 108 4.88 17.14 -10.64
C ILE A 108 4.65 18.37 -9.74
N PRO A 109 3.52 19.08 -9.89
CA PRO A 109 3.20 20.22 -9.04
C PRO A 109 3.10 19.83 -7.56
N GLY A 110 3.74 20.62 -6.69
CA GLY A 110 3.69 20.40 -5.24
C GLY A 110 4.63 19.32 -4.71
N ALA A 111 5.35 18.60 -5.57
CA ALA A 111 6.22 17.50 -5.14
C ALA A 111 7.42 18.01 -4.32
N LYS A 112 8.01 19.14 -4.67
CA LYS A 112 9.14 19.74 -3.93
C LYS A 112 8.75 20.16 -2.52
N GLU A 113 7.56 20.73 -2.38
CA GLU A 113 7.03 21.25 -1.12
C GLU A 113 6.44 20.15 -0.23
N SER A 114 6.10 19.00 -0.81
CA SER A 114 5.45 17.88 -0.10
C SER A 114 6.38 17.14 0.87
N GLY A 115 7.70 17.26 0.71
CA GLY A 115 8.68 16.46 1.46
C GLY A 115 8.76 15.00 1.02
N ILE A 116 8.04 14.59 -0.02
CA ILE A 116 8.11 13.24 -0.58
C ILE A 116 9.45 13.08 -1.32
N ARG A 117 10.17 12.01 -0.98
CA ARG A 117 11.47 11.67 -1.58
C ARG A 117 11.27 10.73 -2.76
N PHE A 118 11.99 10.95 -3.84
CA PHE A 118 11.90 10.15 -5.07
C PHE A 118 13.21 9.40 -5.25
N LEU A 119 13.14 8.08 -5.15
CA LEU A 119 14.30 7.20 -5.19
C LEU A 119 14.31 6.39 -6.49
N ALA A 120 15.48 6.35 -7.12
CA ALA A 120 15.77 5.61 -8.33
C ALA A 120 16.34 4.22 -8.00
N ASP A 121 15.64 3.18 -8.43
CA ASP A 121 16.13 1.80 -8.47
C ASP A 121 16.67 1.49 -9.87
N GLY A 122 17.85 2.03 -10.20
CA GLY A 122 18.39 1.94 -11.56
C GLY A 122 18.65 0.52 -12.07
N THR A 123 18.93 -0.44 -11.16
CA THR A 123 19.22 -1.85 -11.51
C THR A 123 18.01 -2.77 -11.36
N GLY A 124 16.94 -2.29 -10.72
CA GLY A 124 15.77 -3.11 -10.38
C GLY A 124 16.04 -4.09 -9.23
N ASP A 125 17.12 -3.92 -8.48
CA ASP A 125 17.51 -4.90 -7.45
C ASP A 125 16.66 -4.77 -6.20
N PHE A 126 16.19 -3.55 -5.89
CA PHE A 126 15.20 -3.37 -4.84
C PHE A 126 13.88 -4.02 -5.23
N ALA A 127 13.42 -3.80 -6.46
CA ALA A 127 12.23 -4.47 -7.02
C ALA A 127 12.28 -5.99 -6.87
N LYS A 128 13.41 -6.60 -7.27
CA LYS A 128 13.63 -8.06 -7.20
C LYS A 128 13.64 -8.56 -5.76
N LYS A 129 14.37 -7.90 -4.86
CA LYS A 129 14.46 -8.31 -3.44
C LYS A 129 13.13 -8.17 -2.70
N MET A 130 12.32 -7.18 -3.07
CA MET A 130 10.95 -7.01 -2.57
C MET A 130 9.96 -8.05 -3.16
N GLY A 131 10.38 -8.79 -4.20
CA GLY A 131 9.49 -9.64 -4.99
C GLY A 131 8.46 -8.84 -5.80
N MET A 132 8.64 -7.53 -5.97
CA MET A 132 7.66 -6.63 -6.59
C MET A 132 7.98 -6.32 -8.06
N THR A 133 8.57 -7.28 -8.78
CA THR A 133 8.85 -7.14 -10.21
C THR A 133 7.60 -7.37 -11.05
N PHE A 134 7.42 -6.55 -12.08
CA PHE A 134 6.33 -6.67 -13.03
C PHE A 134 6.82 -7.33 -14.32
N GLU A 135 6.64 -8.64 -14.45
CA GLU A 135 7.18 -9.40 -15.61
C GLU A 135 6.66 -8.91 -16.97
N LYS A 136 5.39 -8.47 -17.05
CA LYS A 136 4.81 -7.94 -18.29
C LYS A 136 5.33 -6.54 -18.65
N SER A 137 6.12 -5.90 -17.78
CA SER A 137 6.68 -4.58 -18.05
C SER A 137 7.64 -4.57 -19.23
N VAL A 138 8.30 -5.68 -19.52
CA VAL A 138 9.30 -5.76 -20.60
C VAL A 138 8.67 -5.41 -21.95
N GLY A 139 7.43 -5.86 -22.20
CA GLY A 139 6.71 -5.57 -23.44
C GLY A 139 6.22 -4.13 -23.57
N ILE A 140 6.17 -3.36 -22.46
CA ILE A 140 5.63 -1.99 -22.43
C ILE A 140 6.75 -0.95 -22.26
N PHE A 141 7.73 -1.26 -21.42
CA PHE A 141 8.78 -0.34 -20.97
C PHE A 141 10.20 -0.77 -21.38
N GLY A 142 10.36 -1.95 -22.00
CA GLY A 142 11.64 -2.46 -22.49
C GLY A 142 12.51 -3.17 -21.44
N ASN A 143 12.19 -3.06 -20.15
CA ASN A 143 12.90 -3.70 -19.05
C ASN A 143 11.95 -4.13 -17.93
N LEU A 144 12.46 -4.91 -16.97
CA LEU A 144 11.72 -5.24 -15.74
C LEU A 144 11.50 -3.97 -14.91
N ARG A 145 10.27 -3.76 -14.47
CA ARG A 145 9.84 -2.60 -13.66
C ARG A 145 9.22 -3.04 -12.35
N ASN A 146 8.98 -2.06 -11.49
CA ASN A 146 8.16 -2.26 -10.30
C ASN A 146 6.71 -2.56 -10.69
N LYS A 147 6.06 -3.40 -9.90
CA LYS A 147 4.60 -3.41 -9.79
C LYS A 147 4.14 -2.10 -9.15
N ARG A 148 2.87 -1.76 -9.33
CA ARG A 148 2.26 -0.71 -8.52
C ARG A 148 1.92 -1.31 -7.15
N TYR A 149 2.55 -0.77 -6.12
CA TYR A 149 2.32 -1.19 -4.74
C TYR A 149 2.51 -0.02 -3.81
N ALA A 150 2.04 -0.17 -2.58
CA ALA A 150 2.42 0.73 -1.50
C ALA A 150 2.50 -0.04 -0.19
N VAL A 151 3.50 0.30 0.61
CA VAL A 151 3.86 -0.43 1.83
C VAL A 151 3.93 0.57 2.97
N VAL A 152 3.30 0.22 4.09
CA VAL A 152 3.47 0.94 5.35
C VAL A 152 4.53 0.20 6.15
N VAL A 153 5.55 0.93 6.57
CA VAL A 153 6.69 0.42 7.33
C VAL A 153 6.69 1.03 8.71
N GLU A 154 6.93 0.21 9.73
CA GLU A 154 7.05 0.61 11.13
C GLU A 154 8.32 -0.02 11.71
N ASN A 155 9.23 0.80 12.22
CA ASN A 155 10.52 0.36 12.79
C ASN A 155 11.30 -0.58 11.84
N GLY A 156 11.38 -0.20 10.56
CA GLY A 156 12.07 -0.98 9.51
C GLY A 156 11.37 -2.24 9.02
N LYS A 157 10.18 -2.58 9.56
CA LYS A 157 9.41 -3.77 9.17
C LYS A 157 8.11 -3.41 8.47
N VAL A 158 7.71 -4.27 7.54
CA VAL A 158 6.45 -4.13 6.80
C VAL A 158 5.27 -4.36 7.74
N SER A 159 4.47 -3.32 7.96
CA SER A 159 3.23 -3.39 8.72
C SER A 159 2.06 -3.77 7.81
N LYS A 160 2.02 -3.20 6.59
CA LYS A 160 0.98 -3.49 5.59
C LYS A 160 1.50 -3.39 4.17
N VAL A 161 0.92 -4.20 3.29
CA VAL A 161 1.20 -4.22 1.85
C VAL A 161 -0.10 -4.01 1.08
N PHE A 162 -0.07 -3.08 0.13
CA PHE A 162 -1.09 -2.83 -0.87
C PHE A 162 -0.49 -3.15 -2.22
N GLU A 163 -1.14 -4.02 -2.98
CA GLU A 163 -0.76 -4.35 -4.35
C GLU A 163 -1.98 -4.23 -5.26
N GLU A 164 -1.75 -3.82 -6.51
CA GLU A 164 -2.80 -3.85 -7.52
C GLU A 164 -2.83 -5.23 -8.17
N GLY A 165 -3.98 -5.92 -8.10
CA GLY A 165 -4.12 -7.26 -8.68
C GLY A 165 -3.90 -7.31 -10.20
N ASP A 166 -4.23 -6.24 -10.90
CA ASP A 166 -4.06 -6.11 -12.36
C ASP A 166 -2.68 -5.53 -12.76
N ASN A 167 -1.91 -4.99 -11.80
CA ASN A 167 -0.64 -4.26 -11.98
C ASN A 167 -0.72 -3.01 -12.87
N THR A 168 -1.89 -2.67 -13.39
CA THR A 168 -2.12 -1.54 -14.30
C THR A 168 -3.02 -0.48 -13.70
N GLY A 169 -3.95 -0.89 -12.83
CA GLY A 169 -4.90 -0.05 -12.14
C GLY A 169 -4.26 0.83 -11.06
N VAL A 170 -5.09 1.71 -10.51
CA VAL A 170 -4.77 2.60 -9.39
C VAL A 170 -5.98 2.59 -8.44
N ASN A 171 -6.29 1.43 -7.86
CA ASN A 171 -7.48 1.25 -7.03
C ASN A 171 -7.13 0.97 -5.57
N ASP A 172 -6.16 0.09 -5.33
CA ASP A 172 -5.81 -0.42 -3.99
C ASP A 172 -4.63 0.33 -3.35
N THR A 173 -3.83 1.00 -4.17
CA THR A 173 -2.60 1.71 -3.79
C THR A 173 -2.79 3.23 -3.73
N VAL A 174 -4.02 3.73 -3.73
CA VAL A 174 -4.34 5.17 -3.64
C VAL A 174 -4.22 5.70 -2.21
N ALA A 175 -3.86 6.97 -2.07
CA ALA A 175 -3.61 7.64 -0.79
C ALA A 175 -4.79 7.52 0.20
N GLU A 176 -6.03 7.54 -0.30
CA GLU A 176 -7.25 7.48 0.50
C GLU A 176 -7.37 6.16 1.28
N LYS A 177 -6.87 5.05 0.71
CA LYS A 177 -6.87 3.75 1.42
C LYS A 177 -5.87 3.72 2.58
N PHE A 178 -4.86 4.59 2.57
CA PHE A 178 -3.93 4.77 3.70
C PHE A 178 -4.57 5.53 4.87
N GLN A 179 -5.56 6.38 4.60
CA GLN A 179 -6.16 7.24 5.63
C GLN A 179 -6.75 6.46 6.80
N ALA A 180 -7.38 5.32 6.53
CA ALA A 180 -7.93 4.46 7.58
C ALA A 180 -6.82 3.87 8.46
N LEU A 181 -5.60 3.71 7.95
CA LEU A 181 -4.55 2.88 8.53
C LEU A 181 -3.47 3.70 9.23
N ILE A 182 -3.16 4.89 8.72
CA ILE A 182 -2.30 5.84 9.42
C ILE A 182 -2.94 6.21 10.77
N ARG A 183 -4.28 6.32 10.83
CA ARG A 183 -5.05 6.60 12.06
C ARG A 183 -5.33 5.39 12.95
N LEU A 184 -5.41 4.16 12.42
CA LEU A 184 -5.79 2.98 13.19
C LEU A 184 -4.64 2.28 13.92
N VAL A 185 -3.39 2.63 13.64
CA VAL A 185 -2.27 2.21 14.50
C VAL A 185 -2.08 3.32 15.52
N PRO A 186 -2.62 3.18 16.76
CA PRO A 186 -2.23 4.10 17.81
C PRO A 186 -0.71 4.07 17.86
N ALA A 187 -0.13 5.25 17.99
CA ALA A 187 1.21 5.43 18.47
C ALA A 187 1.41 4.53 19.70
N CYS A 188 1.90 3.31 19.52
CA CYS A 188 2.49 2.55 20.61
C CYS A 188 3.80 3.28 20.88
N ASP A 189 3.73 4.33 21.67
CA ASP A 189 4.89 4.88 22.34
C ASP A 189 5.38 3.76 23.25
N HIS A 190 6.46 3.08 22.84
CA HIS A 190 7.25 2.31 23.78
C HIS A 190 7.92 3.31 24.69
N HIS A 191 7.23 3.63 25.78
CA HIS A 191 7.88 4.09 26.99
C HIS A 191 8.60 2.86 27.55
N ASP A 192 9.92 2.87 27.47
CA ASP A 192 10.76 1.98 28.27
C ASP A 192 10.63 2.43 29.73
N ASP A 193 9.52 2.06 30.37
CA ASP A 193 9.44 2.05 31.83
C ASP A 193 9.17 0.61 32.24
N GLU A 194 10.18 0.04 32.88
CA GLU A 194 10.23 -1.32 33.38
C GLU A 194 9.30 -1.41 34.60
N THR A 195 7.98 -1.46 34.38
CA THR A 195 6.96 -2.05 35.30
C THR A 195 5.55 -1.80 34.74
N ASP A 196 4.92 -2.84 34.19
CA ASP A 196 3.52 -3.24 34.41
C ASP A 196 2.98 -4.03 33.20
N THR A 197 2.85 -5.34 33.39
CA THR A 197 2.28 -6.28 32.42
C THR A 197 0.76 -6.21 32.44
N THR A 198 0.15 -5.29 31.70
CA THR A 198 -1.28 -5.44 31.33
C THR A 198 -1.51 -5.10 29.85
N TYR A 199 -1.41 -6.12 29.00
CA TYR A 199 -1.85 -6.07 27.61
C TYR A 199 -3.38 -5.91 27.54
N LEU A 200 -3.87 -4.71 27.20
CA LEU A 200 -5.22 -4.54 26.63
C LEU A 200 -5.12 -4.22 25.13
N CYS A 201 -5.16 -5.28 24.32
CA CYS A 201 -5.53 -5.17 22.91
C CYS A 201 -7.07 -5.06 22.81
N PRO A 202 -7.65 -4.08 22.10
CA PRO A 202 -9.11 -3.98 21.99
C PRO A 202 -9.65 -5.16 21.18
N LYS A 203 -10.42 -6.04 21.84
CA LYS A 203 -11.13 -7.13 21.17
C LYS A 203 -12.07 -6.56 20.10
N LEU A 204 -11.89 -7.05 18.86
CA LEU A 204 -12.89 -7.02 17.79
C LEU A 204 -14.23 -7.50 18.38
N LYS A 205 -15.23 -6.61 18.46
CA LYS A 205 -16.59 -7.01 18.81
C LYS A 205 -17.31 -7.50 17.57
N ASP A 206 -17.49 -8.81 17.49
CA ASP A 206 -18.41 -9.47 16.59
C ASP A 206 -19.83 -8.88 16.74
N LYS A 207 -20.34 -8.21 15.69
CA LYS A 207 -21.77 -7.91 15.60
C LYS A 207 -22.52 -9.18 15.18
N LYS A 208 -22.82 -10.02 16.16
CA LYS A 208 -23.96 -10.97 16.09
C LYS A 208 -24.77 -10.86 17.37
N ASN A 209 -26.03 -10.43 17.20
CA ASN A 209 -27.24 -11.13 17.65
C ASN A 209 -28.21 -10.34 18.56
N LYS A 210 -29.50 -10.60 18.28
CA LYS A 210 -30.65 -10.62 19.19
C LYS A 210 -31.28 -9.27 19.61
N ASP A 211 -32.17 -8.78 18.76
CA ASP A 211 -33.46 -8.26 19.22
C ASP A 211 -34.47 -9.40 19.34
N LYS A 212 -34.66 -9.89 20.56
CA LYS A 212 -35.86 -10.63 20.98
C LYS A 212 -36.23 -10.16 22.38
N THR A 213 -37.07 -9.14 22.44
CA THR A 213 -37.73 -8.73 23.68
C THR A 213 -39.25 -8.72 23.48
N LYS A 214 -39.88 -9.71 24.13
CA LYS A 214 -41.25 -9.75 24.68
C LYS A 214 -42.46 -9.55 23.75
N MET A 215 -43.01 -10.69 23.33
CA MET A 215 -44.46 -10.91 23.30
C MET A 215 -44.98 -11.07 24.74
N ARG A 216 -45.95 -10.24 25.14
CA ARG A 216 -46.90 -10.54 26.22
C ARG A 216 -48.30 -10.19 25.72
N VAL A 217 -49.14 -11.20 25.60
CA VAL A 217 -50.55 -11.14 25.22
C VAL A 217 -51.38 -10.75 26.45
N MET A 218 -52.36 -9.86 26.27
CA MET A 218 -53.71 -9.70 26.88
C MET A 218 -54.17 -8.28 26.50
N GLY A 219 -55.35 -7.94 25.98
CA GLY A 219 -56.62 -8.59 25.67
C GLY A 219 -57.69 -7.48 25.52
N GLY A 220 -58.61 -7.59 24.55
CA GLY A 220 -59.83 -6.77 24.37
C GLY A 220 -59.63 -5.43 23.62
N SER A 221 -60.61 -4.80 22.97
CA SER A 221 -61.97 -5.13 22.53
C SER A 221 -62.46 -3.90 21.73
N ASN A 222 -63.24 -4.13 20.65
CA ASN A 222 -64.23 -3.23 19.99
C ASN A 222 -63.83 -2.13 18.98
N ARG A 223 -64.53 -2.22 17.82
CA ARG A 223 -65.28 -1.21 17.04
C ARG A 223 -64.51 -0.01 16.46
N ALA A 224 -64.39 0.13 15.14
CA ALA A 224 -65.37 0.57 14.12
C ALA A 224 -65.26 2.08 13.83
N ASP A 225 -65.51 2.42 12.56
CA ASP A 225 -65.64 3.77 11.97
C ASP A 225 -64.32 4.54 11.78
N GLY A 226 -64.01 5.21 10.67
CA GLY A 226 -64.75 5.67 9.49
C GLY A 226 -63.98 6.87 8.92
N MET A 227 -64.25 7.23 7.66
CA MET A 227 -63.84 8.47 6.95
C MET A 227 -62.33 8.63 6.60
N ARG A 228 -61.85 8.69 5.34
CA ARG A 228 -62.21 9.42 4.08
C ARG A 228 -61.35 10.69 3.88
N SER A 229 -60.82 10.82 2.65
CA SER A 229 -60.30 12.00 1.92
C SER A 229 -59.01 12.64 2.45
N LEU A 230 -57.99 12.99 1.65
CA LEU A 230 -57.91 13.79 0.41
C LEU A 230 -56.63 13.35 -0.38
N LEU A 231 -56.57 13.08 -1.70
CA LEU A 231 -56.62 13.98 -2.89
C LEU A 231 -55.73 15.23 -2.71
N GLN A 232 -54.70 15.59 -3.46
CA GLN A 232 -54.28 15.50 -4.87
C GLN A 232 -52.73 15.60 -4.89
N ALA A 233 -51.96 14.88 -5.71
CA ALA A 233 -51.68 15.14 -7.13
C ALA A 233 -51.26 16.59 -7.43
N ASP A 234 -49.97 16.81 -7.73
CA ASP A 234 -49.59 17.73 -8.81
C ASP A 234 -48.24 17.33 -9.41
N ASP A 235 -48.24 17.47 -10.72
CA ASP A 235 -47.39 16.88 -11.74
C ASP A 235 -46.32 17.86 -12.22
N LYS A 236 -45.23 17.30 -12.78
CA LYS A 236 -44.40 17.85 -13.87
C LYS A 236 -43.54 19.10 -13.62
N GLU A 237 -42.24 18.94 -13.82
CA GLU A 237 -41.64 19.50 -15.04
C GLU A 237 -40.43 18.70 -15.54
N MET A 238 -40.41 18.52 -16.86
CA MET A 238 -39.53 17.69 -17.66
C MET A 238 -38.83 18.65 -18.62
N ILE A 239 -37.51 18.80 -18.55
CA ILE A 239 -36.72 19.50 -19.58
C ILE A 239 -35.73 18.51 -20.20
N LYS A 240 -35.90 18.31 -21.50
CA LYS A 240 -35.14 17.43 -22.40
C LYS A 240 -33.81 18.05 -22.84
N PRO A 241 -32.86 17.25 -23.36
CA PRO A 241 -31.54 17.70 -23.80
C PRO A 241 -31.60 18.33 -25.20
N SER A 242 -30.84 19.40 -25.43
CA SER A 242 -30.62 19.98 -26.77
C SER A 242 -29.24 19.61 -27.29
N SER A 243 -29.24 18.87 -28.39
CA SER A 243 -28.13 18.65 -29.32
C SER A 243 -27.85 19.90 -30.15
N SER A 244 -26.57 20.23 -30.39
CA SER A 244 -26.12 20.75 -31.68
C SER A 244 -24.59 20.62 -31.80
N GLU A 245 -24.17 19.76 -32.73
CA GLU A 245 -22.90 19.85 -33.44
C GLU A 245 -22.75 21.24 -34.07
N ASP A 246 -21.54 21.82 -34.11
CA ASP A 246 -20.81 22.06 -35.37
C ASP A 246 -19.49 22.85 -35.21
N LYS A 247 -18.52 22.49 -36.07
CA LYS A 247 -17.37 23.26 -36.61
C LYS A 247 -16.13 23.44 -35.69
N ARG A 248 -14.99 22.74 -35.91
CA ARG A 248 -14.04 22.68 -37.05
C ARG A 248 -13.02 23.83 -37.06
N LEU A 249 -11.73 23.44 -37.11
CA LEU A 249 -10.53 24.19 -37.57
C LEU A 249 -10.00 25.24 -36.55
N ILE A 250 -8.69 25.43 -36.27
CA ILE A 250 -7.56 25.78 -37.15
C ILE A 250 -6.22 25.70 -36.36
N ILE A 251 -5.16 25.20 -37.02
CA ILE A 251 -3.69 25.20 -36.74
C ILE A 251 -3.17 24.37 -35.56
#